data_AF-A0A1G6B304-F1
#
_entry.id   AF-A0A1G6B304-F1
#
_cell.length_a   1.000
_cell.length_b   1.000
_cell.length_c   1.000
_cell.angle_alpha   90.00
_cell.angle_beta   90.00
_cell.angle_gamma   90.00
#
_symmetry.space_group_name_H-M   'P 1'
#
loop_
_entity.id
_entity.type
_entity.pdbx_description
1 polymer ?
#
loop_
_entity_poly.entity_id
_entity_poly.type
_entity_poly.pdbx_seq_one_letter_code
_entity_poly.pdbx_strand_id
1 'polypeptide(L)'
;MADLAFEEQVKAVGNQLKERINLAISIAVDEDKEFKQAEEVFQEAMTVLSFYNCNDVIVEQLVNFSKVAYCRELFDKALYYAEEAVRKSVAVEGRLTAEENLHSMAYRIFELILVAPERMNGIVEIEEVEDFLKPEDFCFALDNSYNAKKQIRTEDDKVFVSTILKQISLEIMRQGLRYERNGDKEAALKLFRAVMPYLNDKRAELISEEIKKLEV
;
A
#
# COMPACT_ATOMS: atom_id res chain seq x y z
N MET A 1 30.91 28.08 27.44
CA MET A 1 29.73 28.31 28.31
C MET A 1 28.46 28.46 27.47
N ALA A 2 28.45 29.30 26.42
CA ALA A 2 27.29 29.41 25.51
C ALA A 2 27.01 28.12 24.70
N ASP A 3 28.05 27.44 24.21
CA ASP A 3 27.87 26.21 23.40
C ASP A 3 27.35 25.01 24.22
N LEU A 4 27.77 24.89 25.48
CA LEU A 4 27.30 23.85 26.41
C LEU A 4 25.80 23.98 26.71
N ALA A 5 25.30 25.22 26.86
CA ALA A 5 23.88 25.46 27.10
C ALA A 5 23.02 25.16 25.86
N PHE A 6 23.56 25.38 24.65
CA PHE A 6 22.88 25.05 23.41
C PHE A 6 22.80 23.53 23.18
N GLU A 7 23.90 22.80 23.41
CA GLU A 7 23.90 21.34 23.33
C GLU A 7 22.92 20.68 24.31
N GLU A 8 22.81 21.20 25.54
CA GLU A 8 21.83 20.73 26.52
C GLU A 8 20.38 20.98 26.08
N GLN A 9 20.11 22.13 25.44
CA GLN A 9 18.79 22.44 24.88
C GLN A 9 18.42 21.52 23.71
N VAL A 10 19.34 21.31 22.77
CA VAL A 10 19.13 20.39 21.64
C VAL A 10 18.85 18.98 22.14
N LYS A 11 19.62 18.51 23.13
CA LYS A 11 19.42 17.19 23.74
C LYS A 11 18.08 17.08 24.46
N ALA A 12 17.65 18.13 25.16
CA ALA A 12 16.35 18.17 25.83
C ALA A 12 15.19 18.09 24.81
N VAL A 13 15.27 18.84 23.71
CA VAL A 13 14.27 18.78 22.62
C VAL A 13 14.25 17.39 21.99
N GLY A 14 15.42 16.80 21.71
CA GLY A 14 15.52 15.43 21.18
C GLY A 14 14.87 14.38 22.09
N ASN A 15 15.07 14.49 23.41
CA ASN A 15 14.43 13.61 24.38
C ASN A 15 12.91 13.79 24.41
N GLN A 16 12.42 15.03 24.44
CA GLN A 16 10.99 15.33 24.40
C GLN A 16 10.32 14.80 23.13
N LEU A 17 10.97 14.96 21.98
CA LEU A 17 10.50 14.41 20.71
C LEU A 17 10.38 12.89 20.76
N LYS A 18 11.42 12.22 21.26
CA LYS A 18 11.42 10.76 21.41
C LYS A 18 10.30 10.29 22.34
N GLU A 19 10.09 10.96 23.46
CA GLU A 19 8.99 10.67 24.39
C GLU A 19 7.61 10.85 23.73
N ARG A 20 7.42 11.93 22.98
CA ARG A 20 6.16 12.22 22.27
C ARG A 20 5.86 11.20 21.17
N ILE A 21 6.86 10.84 20.37
CA ILE A 21 6.72 9.80 19.34
C ILE A 21 6.38 8.45 19.98
N ASN A 22 7.10 8.07 21.05
CA ASN A 22 6.82 6.83 21.77
C ASN A 22 5.43 6.82 22.40
N LEU A 23 4.97 7.96 22.93
CA LEU A 23 3.62 8.10 23.47
C LEU A 23 2.56 7.94 22.36
N ALA A 24 2.74 8.58 21.21
CA ALA A 24 1.85 8.44 20.07
C ALA A 24 1.74 6.97 19.62
N ILE A 25 2.87 6.29 19.46
CA ILE A 25 2.90 4.87 19.09
C ILE A 25 2.22 4.02 20.17
N SER A 26 2.50 4.28 21.45
CA SER A 26 1.89 3.54 22.55
C SER A 26 0.37 3.73 22.60
N ILE A 27 -0.15 4.90 22.27
CA ILE A 27 -1.60 5.14 22.18
C ILE A 27 -2.17 4.45 20.94
N ALA A 28 -1.47 4.50 19.81
CA ALA A 28 -1.96 3.95 18.55
C ALA A 28 -2.04 2.41 18.57
N VAL A 29 -1.14 1.75 19.28
CA VAL A 29 -1.12 0.28 19.44
C VAL A 29 -2.10 -0.20 20.52
N ASP A 30 -2.52 0.70 21.43
CA ASP A 30 -3.50 0.39 22.48
C ASP A 30 -4.92 0.40 21.88
N GLU A 31 -5.53 -0.79 21.78
CA GLU A 31 -6.80 -0.94 21.08
C GLU A 31 -7.97 -0.22 21.79
N ASP A 32 -7.86 -0.04 23.10
CA ASP A 32 -8.86 0.64 23.94
C ASP A 32 -8.83 2.17 23.78
N LYS A 33 -7.82 2.72 23.10
CA LYS A 33 -7.68 4.16 22.87
C LYS A 33 -8.08 4.55 21.46
N GLU A 34 -8.67 5.75 21.36
CA GLU A 34 -8.99 6.36 20.09
C GLU A 34 -7.71 6.71 19.33
N PHE A 35 -7.58 6.20 18.11
CA PHE A 35 -6.43 6.49 17.25
C PHE A 35 -6.24 8.00 17.00
N LYS A 36 -7.32 8.78 17.04
CA LYS A 36 -7.28 10.24 16.92
C LYS A 36 -6.36 10.88 17.96
N GLN A 37 -6.35 10.37 19.19
CA GLN A 37 -5.47 10.89 20.25
C GLN A 37 -4.00 10.63 19.91
N ALA A 38 -3.68 9.45 19.36
CA ALA A 38 -2.33 9.15 18.92
C ALA A 38 -1.89 10.08 17.77
N GLU A 39 -2.80 10.31 16.82
CA GLU A 39 -2.57 11.19 15.68
C GLU A 39 -2.29 12.63 16.08
N GLU A 40 -3.04 13.18 17.05
CA GLU A 40 -2.78 14.52 17.57
C GLU A 40 -1.37 14.64 18.18
N VAL A 41 -0.98 13.68 19.03
CA VAL A 41 0.37 13.65 19.64
C VAL A 41 1.45 13.45 18.58
N PHE A 42 1.19 12.62 17.58
CA PHE A 42 2.11 12.38 16.47
C PHE A 42 2.35 13.65 15.65
N GLN A 43 1.29 14.39 15.32
CA GLN A 43 1.39 15.62 14.53
C GLN A 43 2.11 16.75 15.27
N GLU A 44 1.97 16.84 16.60
CA GLU A 44 2.78 17.75 17.42
C GLU A 44 4.28 17.45 17.26
N ALA A 45 4.68 16.17 17.35
CA ALA A 45 6.06 15.78 17.16
C ALA A 45 6.56 16.05 15.72
N MET A 46 5.74 15.76 14.71
CA MET A 46 6.09 16.03 13.30
C MET A 46 6.26 17.52 13.02
N THR A 47 5.46 18.38 13.65
CA THR A 47 5.58 19.84 13.53
C THR A 47 6.93 20.34 14.05
N VAL A 48 7.37 19.84 15.20
CA VAL A 48 8.67 20.20 15.78
C VAL A 48 9.81 19.67 14.92
N LEU A 49 9.75 18.41 14.47
CA LEU A 49 10.78 17.87 13.56
C LEU A 49 10.87 18.66 12.26
N SER A 50 9.71 19.10 11.72
CA SER A 50 9.66 19.92 10.51
C SER A 50 10.31 21.28 10.73
N PHE A 51 10.07 21.92 11.89
CA PHE A 51 10.71 23.18 12.25
C PHE A 51 12.25 23.08 12.27
N TYR A 52 12.79 21.94 12.70
CA TYR A 52 14.23 21.68 12.72
C TYR A 52 14.77 21.01 11.44
N ASN A 53 13.96 20.85 10.39
CA ASN A 53 14.32 20.19 9.13
C ASN A 53 14.86 18.75 9.28
N CYS A 54 14.35 18.00 10.26
CA CYS A 54 14.76 16.62 10.52
C CYS A 54 14.04 15.62 9.59
N ASN A 55 14.16 15.81 8.26
CA ASN A 55 13.36 15.09 7.27
C ASN A 55 13.53 13.56 7.33
N ASP A 56 14.74 13.05 7.54
CA ASP A 56 14.97 11.60 7.59
C ASP A 56 14.21 10.95 8.76
N VAL A 57 14.18 11.62 9.92
CA VAL A 57 13.43 11.18 11.09
C VAL A 57 11.92 11.25 10.81
N ILE A 58 11.45 12.32 10.15
CA ILE A 58 10.04 12.45 9.76
C ILE A 58 9.61 11.28 8.88
N VAL A 59 10.41 10.96 7.85
CA VAL A 59 10.13 9.85 6.92
C VAL A 59 10.06 8.53 7.67
N GLU A 60 11.05 8.24 8.53
CA GLU A 60 11.06 7.03 9.35
C GLU A 60 9.80 6.92 10.22
N GLN A 61 9.41 8.01 10.87
CA GLN A 61 8.24 8.02 11.74
C GLN A 61 6.93 7.90 10.96
N LEU A 62 6.81 8.52 9.78
CA LEU A 62 5.64 8.36 8.91
C LEU A 62 5.51 6.91 8.40
N VAL A 63 6.62 6.28 8.02
CA VAL A 63 6.65 4.85 7.67
C VAL A 63 6.17 4.00 8.84
N ASN A 64 6.65 4.24 10.06
CA ASN A 64 6.21 3.48 11.23
C ASN A 64 4.72 3.71 11.54
N PHE A 65 4.26 4.96 11.49
CA PHE A 65 2.88 5.30 11.79
C PHE A 65 1.89 4.76 10.76
N SER A 66 2.29 4.67 9.48
CA SER A 66 1.51 4.00 8.42
C SER A 66 1.25 2.52 8.75
N LYS A 67 2.28 1.80 9.23
CA LYS A 67 2.15 0.39 9.63
C LYS A 67 1.24 0.23 10.84
N VAL A 68 1.32 1.14 11.80
CA VAL A 68 0.42 1.10 12.97
C VAL A 68 -1.03 1.37 12.56
N ALA A 69 -1.27 2.35 11.69
CA ALA A 69 -2.59 2.62 11.14
C ALA A 69 -3.17 1.39 10.40
N TYR A 70 -2.33 0.71 9.60
CA TYR A 70 -2.72 -0.54 8.93
C TYR A 70 -3.11 -1.63 9.95
N CYS A 71 -2.34 -1.83 11.01
CA CYS A 71 -2.66 -2.80 12.07
C CYS A 71 -3.95 -2.46 12.82
N ARG A 72 -4.34 -1.18 12.87
CA ARG A 72 -5.62 -0.72 13.43
C ARG A 72 -6.78 -0.77 12.43
N GLU A 73 -6.56 -1.34 11.24
CA GLU A 73 -7.51 -1.40 10.13
C GLU A 73 -7.98 -0.02 9.63
N LEU A 74 -7.16 1.02 9.84
CA LEU A 74 -7.37 2.38 9.33
C LEU A 74 -6.64 2.52 7.99
N PHE A 75 -7.15 1.83 6.96
CA PHE A 75 -6.45 1.63 5.69
C PHE A 75 -6.24 2.91 4.89
N ASP A 76 -7.21 3.82 4.91
CA ASP A 76 -7.13 5.16 4.34
C ASP A 76 -5.97 5.96 4.95
N LYS A 77 -5.87 5.94 6.28
CA LYS A 77 -4.79 6.60 7.02
C LYS A 77 -3.44 5.93 6.79
N ALA A 78 -3.41 4.61 6.71
CA ALA A 78 -2.19 3.87 6.42
C ALA A 78 -1.60 4.29 5.06
N LEU A 79 -2.45 4.37 4.03
CA LEU A 79 -2.06 4.82 2.69
C LEU A 79 -1.60 6.28 2.72
N TYR A 80 -2.37 7.17 3.36
CA TYR A 80 -2.02 8.58 3.54
C TYR A 80 -0.63 8.78 4.14
N TYR A 81 -0.31 8.12 5.27
CA TYR A 81 0.99 8.27 5.92
C TYR A 81 2.14 7.69 5.08
N ALA A 82 1.89 6.65 4.31
CA ALA A 82 2.89 6.08 3.41
C ALA A 82 3.21 7.02 2.23
N GLU A 83 2.20 7.63 1.63
CA GLU A 83 2.39 8.65 0.59
C GLU A 83 3.11 9.89 1.13
N GLU A 84 2.73 10.35 2.32
CA GLU A 84 3.37 11.46 3.00
C GLU A 84 4.86 11.20 3.26
N ALA A 85 5.23 9.96 3.62
CA ALA A 85 6.63 9.58 3.79
C ALA A 85 7.43 9.76 2.49
N VAL A 86 6.87 9.34 1.35
CA VAL A 86 7.51 9.53 0.03
C VAL A 86 7.65 11.02 -0.28
N ARG A 87 6.58 11.80 -0.07
CA ARG A 87 6.55 13.24 -0.34
C ARG A 87 7.56 14.03 0.49
N LYS A 88 7.76 13.64 1.75
CA LYS A 88 8.69 14.30 2.69
C LYS A 88 10.13 13.83 2.56
N SER A 89 10.37 12.75 1.81
CA SER A 89 11.71 12.23 1.58
C SER A 89 12.53 13.17 0.68
N VAL A 90 13.73 13.51 1.16
CA VAL A 90 14.68 14.36 0.42
C VAL A 90 15.95 13.57 0.09
N ALA A 91 16.38 12.68 0.98
CA ALA A 91 17.48 11.76 0.74
C ALA A 91 17.04 10.55 -0.08
N VAL A 92 17.92 10.06 -0.95
CA VAL A 92 17.66 8.90 -1.84
C VAL A 92 17.30 7.65 -1.04
N GLU A 93 18.06 7.34 0.02
CA GLU A 93 17.85 6.15 0.84
C GLU A 93 16.50 6.19 1.61
N GLY A 94 16.17 7.35 2.20
CA GLY A 94 14.89 7.56 2.86
C GLY A 94 13.72 7.47 1.88
N ARG A 95 13.89 7.96 0.65
CA ARG A 95 12.90 7.86 -0.41
C ARG A 95 12.63 6.42 -0.83
N LEU A 96 13.69 5.64 -1.06
CA LEU A 96 13.55 4.23 -1.42
C LEU A 96 12.77 3.46 -0.35
N THR A 97 13.12 3.66 0.92
CA THR A 97 12.43 3.02 2.06
C THR A 97 10.94 3.41 2.10
N ALA A 98 10.62 4.68 1.85
CA ALA A 98 9.25 5.17 1.82
C ALA A 98 8.46 4.62 0.63
N GLU A 99 9.06 4.56 -0.56
CA GLU A 99 8.44 4.01 -1.78
C GLU A 99 8.18 2.51 -1.64
N GLU A 100 9.11 1.76 -1.06
CA GLU A 100 8.93 0.34 -0.73
C GLU A 100 7.79 0.14 0.30
N ASN A 101 7.70 1.01 1.31
CA ASN A 101 6.60 0.95 2.28
C ASN A 101 5.25 1.27 1.64
N LEU A 102 5.17 2.32 0.82
CA LEU A 102 3.95 2.70 0.10
C LEU A 102 3.47 1.57 -0.81
N HIS A 103 4.35 1.01 -1.62
CA HIS A 103 4.06 -0.15 -2.45
C HIS A 103 3.58 -1.35 -1.62
N SER A 104 4.27 -1.66 -0.52
CA SER A 104 3.86 -2.77 0.37
C SER A 104 2.48 -2.55 1.00
N MET A 105 2.16 -1.33 1.43
CA MET A 105 0.85 -0.98 1.98
C MET A 105 -0.23 -1.10 0.93
N ALA A 106 -0.02 -0.51 -0.25
CA ALA A 106 -0.95 -0.58 -1.37
C ALA A 106 -1.25 -2.03 -1.77
N TYR A 107 -0.22 -2.88 -1.89
CA TYR A 107 -0.41 -4.29 -2.23
C TYR A 107 -1.23 -5.05 -1.18
N ARG A 108 -0.95 -4.85 0.11
CA ARG A 108 -1.71 -5.49 1.19
C ARG A 108 -3.16 -5.04 1.23
N ILE A 109 -3.41 -3.75 1.02
CA ILE A 109 -4.77 -3.19 0.95
C ILE A 109 -5.50 -3.72 -0.29
N PHE A 110 -4.81 -3.82 -1.43
CA PHE A 110 -5.35 -4.44 -2.64
C PHE A 110 -5.79 -5.89 -2.40
N GLU A 111 -4.96 -6.71 -1.74
CA GLU A 111 -5.34 -8.08 -1.36
C GLU A 111 -6.61 -8.08 -0.49
N LEU A 112 -6.71 -7.16 0.48
CA LEU A 112 -7.90 -7.00 1.32
C LEU A 112 -9.16 -6.62 0.53
N ILE A 113 -9.06 -5.72 -0.43
CA ILE A 113 -10.17 -5.33 -1.31
C ILE A 113 -10.71 -6.56 -2.06
N LEU A 114 -9.82 -7.44 -2.52
CA LEU A 114 -10.22 -8.67 -3.22
C LEU A 114 -10.86 -9.70 -2.28
N VAL A 115 -10.28 -9.94 -1.09
CA VAL A 115 -10.76 -11.02 -0.20
C VAL A 115 -11.93 -10.60 0.68
N ALA A 116 -12.08 -9.30 0.95
CA ALA A 116 -13.10 -8.77 1.85
C ALA A 116 -13.72 -7.47 1.30
N PRO A 117 -14.29 -7.48 0.09
CA PRO A 117 -14.81 -6.27 -0.56
C PRO A 117 -15.87 -5.54 0.30
N GLU A 118 -16.71 -6.28 1.01
CA GLU A 118 -17.73 -5.69 1.89
C GLU A 118 -17.14 -4.97 3.11
N ARG A 119 -15.95 -5.38 3.58
CA ARG A 119 -15.25 -4.69 4.67
C ARG A 119 -14.53 -3.43 4.19
N MET A 120 -14.10 -3.43 2.93
CA MET A 120 -13.33 -2.33 2.32
C MET A 120 -14.21 -1.27 1.65
N ASN A 121 -15.47 -1.60 1.38
CA ASN A 121 -16.41 -0.72 0.69
C ASN A 121 -16.54 0.64 1.40
N GLY A 122 -16.21 1.71 0.68
CA GLY A 122 -16.22 3.09 1.18
C GLY A 122 -15.05 3.45 2.11
N ILE A 123 -14.04 2.58 2.25
CA ILE A 123 -12.81 2.88 3.02
C ILE A 123 -11.64 3.18 2.07
N VAL A 124 -11.28 2.22 1.22
CA VAL A 124 -10.27 2.38 0.16
C VAL A 124 -10.71 1.56 -1.05
N GLU A 125 -10.72 2.18 -2.24
CA GLU A 125 -11.03 1.53 -3.51
C GLU A 125 -9.77 1.13 -4.29
N ILE A 126 -9.93 0.29 -5.32
CA ILE A 126 -8.80 -0.22 -6.12
C ILE A 126 -8.08 0.95 -6.81
N GLU A 127 -8.85 1.92 -7.28
CA GLU A 127 -8.40 3.13 -7.96
C GLU A 127 -7.47 4.00 -7.09
N GLU A 128 -7.56 3.87 -5.76
CA GLU A 128 -6.70 4.61 -4.83
C GLU A 128 -5.36 3.93 -4.60
N VAL A 129 -5.26 2.61 -4.83
CA VAL A 129 -4.02 1.85 -4.64
C VAL A 129 -3.33 1.48 -5.96
N GLU A 130 -4.05 1.48 -7.08
CA GLU A 130 -3.56 0.97 -8.37
C GLU A 130 -2.30 1.66 -8.88
N ASP A 131 -2.14 2.96 -8.63
CA ASP A 131 -1.00 3.75 -9.09
C ASP A 131 0.31 3.38 -8.36
N PHE A 132 0.21 2.67 -7.22
CA PHE A 132 1.34 2.19 -6.44
C PHE A 132 1.65 0.71 -6.68
N LEU A 133 0.82 0.03 -7.46
CA LEU A 133 1.00 -1.37 -7.84
C LEU A 133 1.80 -1.48 -9.13
N LYS A 134 2.45 -2.63 -9.27
CA LYS A 134 3.19 -3.02 -10.47
C LYS A 134 2.45 -4.15 -11.17
N PRO A 135 2.66 -4.35 -12.49
CA PRO A 135 2.05 -5.47 -13.22
C PRO A 135 2.26 -6.83 -12.55
N GLU A 136 3.43 -7.03 -11.93
CA GLU A 136 3.77 -8.25 -11.20
C GLU A 136 2.83 -8.53 -10.05
N ASP A 137 2.36 -7.50 -9.33
CA ASP A 137 1.51 -7.65 -8.16
C ASP A 137 0.17 -8.27 -8.53
N PHE A 138 -0.43 -7.82 -9.63
CA PHE A 138 -1.67 -8.38 -10.12
C PHE A 138 -1.48 -9.85 -10.54
N CYS A 139 -0.37 -10.15 -11.23
CA CYS A 139 -0.01 -11.53 -11.58
C CYS A 139 0.16 -12.41 -10.35
N PHE A 140 0.87 -11.93 -9.33
CA PHE A 140 1.07 -12.66 -8.08
C PHE A 140 -0.25 -12.90 -7.33
N ALA A 141 -1.11 -11.88 -7.24
CA ALA A 141 -2.43 -12.02 -6.63
C ALA A 141 -3.30 -13.06 -7.38
N LEU A 142 -3.24 -13.09 -8.71
CA LEU A 142 -3.94 -14.07 -9.54
C LEU A 142 -3.41 -15.50 -9.30
N ASP A 143 -2.10 -15.68 -9.33
CA ASP A 143 -1.46 -16.98 -9.12
C ASP A 143 -1.72 -17.52 -7.71
N ASN A 144 -1.66 -16.65 -6.70
CA ASN A 144 -2.01 -17.00 -5.32
C ASN A 144 -3.47 -17.44 -5.21
N SER A 145 -4.39 -16.66 -5.78
CA SER A 145 -5.83 -16.97 -5.81
C SER A 145 -6.12 -18.28 -6.54
N TYR A 146 -5.39 -18.58 -7.62
CA TYR A 146 -5.54 -19.83 -8.35
C TYR A 146 -5.00 -21.02 -7.56
N ASN A 147 -3.84 -20.88 -6.93
CA ASN A 147 -3.25 -21.91 -6.09
C ASN A 147 -4.11 -22.22 -4.85
N ALA A 148 -4.86 -21.24 -4.35
CA ALA A 148 -5.82 -21.44 -3.26
C ALA A 148 -6.92 -22.47 -3.60
N LYS A 149 -7.20 -22.74 -4.89
CA LYS A 149 -8.12 -23.82 -5.30
C LYS A 149 -7.74 -25.18 -4.75
N LYS A 150 -6.45 -25.44 -4.53
CA LYS A 150 -5.95 -26.70 -3.96
C LYS A 150 -6.36 -26.88 -2.49
N GLN A 151 -6.83 -25.81 -1.85
CA GLN A 151 -7.23 -25.78 -0.44
C GLN A 151 -8.75 -25.78 -0.24
N ILE A 152 -9.55 -25.80 -1.31
CA ILE A 152 -11.01 -25.85 -1.26
C ILE A 152 -11.47 -27.13 -0.56
N ARG A 153 -12.27 -27.00 0.49
CA ARG A 153 -12.87 -28.12 1.23
C ARG A 153 -14.38 -28.07 1.24
N THR A 154 -14.96 -26.88 1.06
CA THR A 154 -16.40 -26.62 1.11
C THR A 154 -16.88 -25.96 -0.19
N GLU A 155 -18.20 -25.97 -0.41
CA GLU A 155 -18.77 -25.20 -1.54
C GLU A 155 -18.63 -23.69 -1.31
N ASP A 156 -18.64 -23.24 -0.06
CA ASP A 156 -18.40 -21.83 0.30
C ASP A 156 -16.97 -21.40 -0.08
N ASP A 157 -15.95 -22.22 0.19
CA ASP A 157 -14.57 -21.96 -0.24
C ASP A 157 -14.48 -21.82 -1.76
N LYS A 158 -15.22 -22.67 -2.49
CA LYS A 158 -15.25 -22.66 -3.95
C LYS A 158 -15.90 -21.38 -4.49
N VAL A 159 -17.03 -20.96 -3.91
CA VAL A 159 -17.71 -19.70 -4.28
C VAL A 159 -16.80 -18.51 -3.97
N PHE A 160 -16.15 -18.50 -2.81
CA PHE A 160 -15.21 -17.46 -2.39
C PHE A 160 -14.03 -17.33 -3.36
N VAL A 161 -13.28 -18.42 -3.58
CA VAL A 161 -12.12 -18.43 -4.50
C VAL A 161 -12.54 -18.08 -5.93
N SER A 162 -13.70 -18.55 -6.39
CA SER A 162 -14.20 -18.19 -7.73
C SER A 162 -14.54 -16.71 -7.86
N THR A 163 -15.05 -16.10 -6.79
CA THR A 163 -15.36 -14.66 -6.75
C THR A 163 -14.08 -13.84 -6.82
N ILE A 164 -13.08 -14.16 -6.00
CA ILE A 164 -11.77 -13.50 -6.02
C ILE A 164 -11.14 -13.62 -7.41
N LEU A 165 -11.06 -14.84 -7.96
CA LEU A 165 -10.47 -15.08 -9.28
C LEU A 165 -11.14 -14.26 -10.37
N LYS A 166 -12.46 -14.12 -10.32
CA LYS A 166 -13.21 -13.30 -11.26
C LYS A 166 -12.85 -11.82 -11.12
N GLN A 167 -12.76 -11.30 -9.89
CA GLN A 167 -12.40 -9.91 -9.62
C GLN A 167 -10.97 -9.61 -10.12
N ILE A 168 -9.97 -10.37 -9.67
CA ILE A 168 -8.57 -10.15 -10.08
C ILE A 168 -8.37 -10.31 -11.59
N SER A 169 -9.05 -11.27 -12.23
CA SER A 169 -8.95 -11.44 -13.69
C SER A 169 -9.52 -10.23 -14.44
N LEU A 170 -10.65 -9.68 -13.96
CA LEU A 170 -11.22 -8.46 -14.54
C LEU A 170 -10.29 -7.26 -14.36
N GLU A 171 -9.66 -7.15 -13.19
CA GLU A 171 -8.75 -6.07 -12.89
C GLU A 171 -7.48 -6.13 -13.73
N ILE A 172 -6.88 -7.32 -13.89
CA ILE A 172 -5.73 -7.53 -14.79
C ILE A 172 -6.04 -7.11 -16.23
N MET A 173 -7.24 -7.44 -16.72
CA MET A 173 -7.65 -7.01 -18.07
C MET A 173 -7.81 -5.48 -18.15
N ARG A 174 -8.37 -4.83 -17.12
CA ARG A 174 -8.50 -3.37 -17.06
C ARG A 174 -7.13 -2.69 -17.05
N GLN A 175 -6.22 -3.16 -16.20
CA GLN A 175 -4.86 -2.62 -16.13
C GLN A 175 -4.09 -2.86 -17.42
N GLY A 176 -4.22 -4.05 -18.05
CA GLY A 176 -3.62 -4.33 -19.35
C GLY A 176 -4.04 -3.32 -20.42
N LEU A 177 -5.34 -3.01 -20.50
CA LEU A 177 -5.87 -1.99 -21.40
C LEU A 177 -5.40 -0.57 -21.04
N ARG A 178 -5.23 -0.27 -19.74
CA ARG A 178 -4.71 1.01 -19.26
C ARG A 178 -3.26 1.21 -19.68
N TYR A 179 -2.39 0.22 -19.45
CA TYR A 179 -0.99 0.25 -19.88
C TYR A 179 -0.85 0.36 -21.39
N GLU A 180 -1.66 -0.39 -22.16
CA GLU A 180 -1.71 -0.27 -23.61
C GLU A 180 -2.03 1.16 -24.06
N ARG A 181 -3.07 1.78 -23.50
CA ARG A 181 -3.47 3.17 -23.80
C ARG A 181 -2.38 4.18 -23.45
N ASN A 182 -1.63 3.90 -22.39
CA ASN A 182 -0.51 4.74 -21.94
C ASN A 182 0.77 4.50 -22.74
N GLY A 183 0.77 3.55 -23.69
CA GLY A 183 1.90 3.22 -24.55
C GLY A 183 2.89 2.20 -23.97
N ASP A 184 2.64 1.67 -22.77
CA ASP A 184 3.44 0.62 -22.16
C ASP A 184 2.98 -0.76 -22.63
N LYS A 185 3.41 -1.10 -23.86
CA LYS A 185 3.06 -2.38 -24.49
C LYS A 185 3.61 -3.59 -23.70
N GLU A 186 4.75 -3.45 -23.03
CA GLU A 186 5.39 -4.57 -22.32
C GLU A 186 4.59 -4.96 -21.07
N ALA A 187 4.21 -3.97 -20.25
CA ALA A 187 3.34 -4.18 -19.10
C ALA A 187 1.98 -4.74 -19.52
N ALA A 188 1.38 -4.20 -20.59
CA ALA A 188 0.10 -4.68 -21.11
C ALA A 188 0.18 -6.16 -21.55
N LEU A 189 1.20 -6.53 -22.35
CA LEU A 189 1.42 -7.90 -22.79
C LEU A 189 1.64 -8.86 -21.61
N LYS A 190 2.39 -8.43 -20.59
CA LYS A 190 2.63 -9.22 -19.38
C LYS A 190 1.32 -9.57 -18.68
N LEU A 191 0.47 -8.57 -18.45
CA LEU A 191 -0.83 -8.74 -17.80
C LEU A 191 -1.78 -9.62 -18.62
N PHE A 192 -1.89 -9.36 -19.92
CA PHE A 192 -2.75 -10.17 -20.79
C PHE A 192 -2.30 -11.63 -20.85
N ARG A 193 -1.00 -11.90 -20.98
CA ARG A 193 -0.48 -13.28 -20.97
C ARG A 193 -0.70 -13.96 -19.62
N ALA A 194 -0.59 -13.23 -18.51
CA ALA A 194 -0.79 -13.78 -17.18
C ALA A 194 -2.25 -14.23 -16.95
N VAL A 195 -3.24 -13.47 -17.45
CA VAL A 195 -4.66 -13.84 -17.23
C VAL A 195 -5.14 -14.95 -18.17
N MET A 196 -4.53 -15.10 -19.35
CA MET A 196 -4.94 -16.05 -20.40
C MET A 196 -5.27 -17.48 -19.91
N PRO A 197 -4.44 -18.15 -19.09
CA PRO A 197 -4.71 -19.52 -18.62
C PRO A 197 -5.98 -19.66 -17.76
N TYR A 198 -6.53 -18.54 -17.29
CA TYR A 198 -7.62 -18.49 -16.33
C TYR A 198 -8.95 -18.01 -16.96
N LEU A 199 -8.92 -17.65 -18.24
CA LEU A 199 -10.09 -17.21 -18.99
C LEU A 199 -10.86 -18.38 -19.58
N ASN A 200 -12.15 -18.17 -19.84
CA ASN A 200 -12.94 -19.06 -20.67
C ASN A 200 -12.64 -18.82 -22.17
N ASP A 201 -12.99 -19.77 -23.03
CA ASP A 201 -12.67 -19.76 -24.46
C ASP A 201 -12.99 -18.42 -25.15
N LYS A 202 -14.18 -17.87 -24.90
CA LYS A 202 -14.62 -16.60 -25.49
C LYS A 202 -13.76 -15.41 -25.06
N ARG A 203 -13.40 -15.33 -23.77
CA ARG A 203 -12.56 -14.23 -23.27
C ARG A 203 -11.10 -14.43 -23.67
N ALA A 204 -10.64 -15.68 -23.72
CA ALA A 204 -9.30 -16.01 -24.19
C ALA A 204 -9.10 -15.64 -25.67
N GLU A 205 -10.12 -15.82 -26.52
CA GLU A 205 -10.09 -15.39 -27.92
C GLU A 205 -9.91 -13.86 -28.02
N LEU A 206 -10.72 -13.09 -27.30
CA LEU A 206 -10.63 -11.62 -27.28
C LEU A 206 -9.25 -11.14 -26.81
N ILE A 207 -8.73 -11.69 -25.71
CA ILE A 207 -7.40 -11.31 -25.21
C ILE A 207 -6.28 -11.77 -26.16
N SER A 208 -6.44 -12.90 -26.85
CA SER A 208 -5.48 -13.36 -27.86
C SER A 208 -5.39 -12.40 -29.05
N GLU A 209 -6.51 -11.79 -29.46
CA GLU A 209 -6.51 -10.77 -30.50
C GLU A 209 -5.77 -9.51 -30.05
N GLU A 210 -5.97 -9.06 -28.81
CA GLU A 210 -5.23 -7.90 -28.27
C GLU A 210 -3.72 -8.18 -28.14
N ILE A 211 -3.33 -9.36 -27.66
CA ILE A 211 -1.91 -9.77 -27.61
C ILE A 211 -1.29 -9.69 -29.01
N LYS A 212 -1.96 -10.22 -30.05
CA LYS A 212 -1.47 -10.18 -31.42
C LYS A 212 -1.28 -8.76 -31.95
N LYS A 213 -2.14 -7.80 -31.58
CA LYS A 213 -1.98 -6.40 -31.99
C LYS A 213 -0.77 -5.75 -31.33
N LEU A 214 -0.47 -6.11 -30.10
CA LEU A 214 0.62 -5.55 -29.32
C LEU A 214 2.00 -6.10 -29.68
N GLU A 215 2.07 -7.33 -30.19
CA GLU A 215 3.30 -8.00 -30.66
C GLU A 215 3.81 -7.48 -32.03
N VAL A 216 3.04 -6.61 -32.70
CA VAL A 216 3.36 -5.97 -33.98
C VAL A 216 3.93 -4.57 -33.77
#